data_AF-A0A380ICP1-F1
#
_entry.id   AF-A0A380ICP1-F1
#
_cell.length_a   1.000
_cell.length_b   1.000
_cell.length_c   1.000
_cell.angle_alpha   90.00
_cell.angle_beta   90.00
_cell.angle_gamma   90.00
#
_symmetry.space_group_name_H-M   'P 1'
#
loop_
_entity.id
_entity.type
_entity.pdbx_description
1 polymer ?
#
loop_
_entity_poly.entity_id
_entity_poly.type
_entity_poly.pdbx_seq_one_letter_code
_entity_poly.pdbx_strand_id
1 'polypeptide(L)'
;MISLLIESQALDFVVTGCSSGQGMMLACNSLPGLYCGFVQTPQDAFLFGRINNGNVVSLPLGLTVGWCGELNLEYTLEKLFDGEFGVGYPQTDAVRKQQEAAQLTIIGQITKKRFLEIIDEIDESLIRKVVNRKVFYQYLDENGKNRALVDRLQNFID
;
A
#
# COMPACT_ATOMS: atom_id res chain seq x y z
N MET A 1 -9.64 2.36 2.87
CA MET A 1 -9.59 0.92 2.53
C MET A 1 -8.16 0.37 2.63
N ILE A 2 -7.25 0.67 1.69
CA ILE A 2 -5.87 0.11 1.67
C ILE A 2 -5.13 0.35 2.99
N SER A 3 -5.05 1.61 3.43
CA SER A 3 -4.39 1.96 4.69
C SER A 3 -5.05 1.29 5.91
N LEU A 4 -6.37 1.08 5.91
CA LEU A 4 -7.05 0.34 6.98
C LEU A 4 -6.65 -1.15 6.98
N LEU A 5 -6.53 -1.79 5.81
CA LEU A 5 -6.09 -3.19 5.70
C LEU A 5 -4.65 -3.37 6.17
N ILE A 6 -3.77 -2.43 5.83
CA ILE A 6 -2.37 -2.45 6.26
C ILE A 6 -2.22 -2.14 7.76
N GLU A 7 -2.82 -1.05 8.26
CA GLU A 7 -2.72 -0.67 9.69
C GLU A 7 -3.46 -1.65 10.62
N SER A 8 -4.50 -2.33 10.12
CA SER A 8 -5.14 -3.44 10.83
C SER A 8 -4.31 -4.73 10.79
N GLN A 9 -3.26 -4.77 9.95
CA GLN A 9 -2.44 -5.94 9.68
C GLN A 9 -3.24 -7.13 9.10
N ALA A 10 -4.31 -6.83 8.35
CA ALA A 10 -5.09 -7.81 7.61
C ALA A 10 -4.43 -8.21 6.28
N LEU A 11 -3.58 -7.34 5.73
CA LEU A 11 -2.75 -7.60 4.56
C LEU A 11 -1.32 -7.10 4.80
N ASP A 12 -0.35 -7.77 4.18
CA ASP A 12 1.05 -7.35 4.19
C ASP A 12 1.39 -6.45 3.00
N PHE A 13 0.67 -6.59 1.89
CA PHE A 13 0.95 -5.89 0.64
C PHE A 13 -0.32 -5.65 -0.18
N VAL A 14 -0.37 -4.53 -0.92
CA VAL A 14 -1.49 -4.23 -1.83
C VAL A 14 -1.01 -3.80 -3.22
N VAL A 15 -1.56 -4.46 -4.24
CA VAL A 15 -1.49 -4.03 -5.64
C VAL A 15 -2.73 -3.22 -5.96
N THR A 16 -2.56 -1.97 -6.41
CA THR A 16 -3.66 -1.08 -6.77
C THR A 16 -3.33 -0.27 -8.01
N GLY A 17 -4.23 0.63 -8.43
CA GLY A 17 -3.99 1.51 -9.55
C GLY A 17 -5.20 2.39 -9.86
N CYS A 18 -4.96 3.39 -10.70
CA CYS A 18 -6.00 4.12 -11.39
C CYS A 18 -5.59 4.29 -12.85
N SER A 19 -6.33 5.06 -13.65
CA SER A 19 -6.02 5.28 -15.06
C SER A 19 -4.55 5.66 -15.27
N SER A 20 -4.03 6.66 -14.55
CA SER A 20 -2.61 7.05 -14.60
C SER A 20 -1.74 6.40 -13.53
N GLY A 21 -2.32 5.70 -12.55
CA GLY A 21 -1.67 5.25 -11.32
C GLY A 21 -1.27 6.37 -10.33
N GLN A 22 -1.11 7.60 -10.78
CA GLN A 22 -0.63 8.70 -9.93
C GLN A 22 -1.60 9.06 -8.81
N GLY A 23 -2.91 9.09 -9.10
CA GLY A 23 -3.94 9.43 -8.11
C GLY A 23 -3.92 8.45 -6.93
N MET A 24 -3.77 7.16 -7.21
CA MET A 24 -3.66 6.14 -6.17
C MET A 24 -2.33 6.21 -5.41
N MET A 25 -1.22 6.53 -6.08
CA MET A 25 0.07 6.75 -5.42
C MET A 25 -0.01 7.93 -4.43
N LEU A 26 -0.60 9.05 -4.85
CA LEU A 26 -0.79 10.24 -4.00
C LEU A 26 -1.69 9.91 -2.80
N ALA A 27 -2.84 9.29 -3.03
CA ALA A 27 -3.75 8.92 -1.95
C ALA A 27 -3.09 7.97 -0.95
N CYS A 28 -2.36 6.95 -1.43
CA CYS A 28 -1.70 5.99 -0.54
C CYS A 28 -0.59 6.66 0.28
N ASN A 29 0.28 7.45 -0.33
CA ASN A 29 1.38 8.09 0.41
C ASN A 29 0.92 9.20 1.38
N SER A 30 -0.32 9.69 1.26
CA SER A 30 -0.95 10.61 2.20
C SER A 30 -1.60 9.93 3.41
N LEU A 31 -1.72 8.59 3.42
CA LEU A 31 -2.41 7.84 4.45
C LEU A 31 -1.46 7.11 5.41
N PRO A 32 -1.90 6.78 6.63
CA PRO A 32 -1.09 6.11 7.64
C PRO A 32 -0.58 4.74 7.18
N GLY A 33 0.62 4.36 7.63
CA GLY A 33 1.17 3.02 7.42
C GLY A 33 1.53 2.65 5.97
N LEU A 34 1.32 3.53 5.00
CA LEU A 34 1.53 3.22 3.58
C LEU A 34 2.81 3.86 3.01
N TYR A 35 3.51 3.05 2.22
CA TYR A 35 4.66 3.44 1.39
C TYR A 35 4.42 2.90 -0.01
N CYS A 36 3.90 3.77 -0.88
CA CYS A 36 3.39 3.37 -2.19
C CYS A 36 4.36 3.74 -3.31
N GLY A 37 4.82 2.75 -4.06
CA GLY A 37 5.58 2.94 -5.29
C GLY A 37 4.66 3.13 -6.49
N PHE A 38 5.06 4.00 -7.43
CA PHE A 38 4.46 4.04 -8.76
C PHE A 38 5.25 3.12 -9.68
N VAL A 39 4.62 2.04 -10.13
CA VAL A 39 5.28 0.94 -10.85
C VAL A 39 4.60 0.79 -12.21
N GLN A 40 5.36 1.06 -13.27
CA GLN A 40 4.84 1.05 -14.64
C GLN A 40 5.36 -0.14 -15.44
N THR A 41 6.55 -0.62 -15.09
CA THR A 41 7.28 -1.64 -15.85
C THR A 41 7.83 -2.73 -14.93
N PRO A 42 8.25 -3.88 -15.49
CA PRO A 42 8.90 -4.94 -14.71
C PRO A 42 10.18 -4.49 -14.00
N GLN A 43 10.94 -3.58 -14.62
CA GLN A 43 12.13 -3.01 -13.99
C GLN A 43 11.78 -2.15 -12.77
N ASP A 44 10.74 -1.30 -12.86
CA ASP A 44 10.29 -0.50 -11.73
C ASP A 44 9.84 -1.41 -10.57
N ALA A 45 9.12 -2.48 -10.88
CA ALA A 45 8.61 -3.45 -9.90
C ALA A 45 9.75 -4.14 -9.16
N PHE A 46 10.73 -4.64 -9.91
CA PHE A 46 11.93 -5.27 -9.36
C PHE A 46 12.69 -4.30 -8.45
N LEU A 47 12.98 -3.09 -8.93
CA LEU A 47 13.74 -2.11 -8.17
C LEU A 47 12.97 -1.63 -6.92
N PHE A 48 11.65 -1.44 -7.01
CA PHE A 48 10.81 -1.07 -5.88
C PHE A 48 10.90 -2.12 -4.77
N GLY A 49 10.71 -3.40 -5.10
CA GLY A 49 10.76 -4.49 -4.14
C GLY A 49 12.11 -4.59 -3.44
N ARG A 50 13.22 -4.36 -4.17
CA ARG A 50 14.58 -4.52 -3.63
C ARG A 50 15.08 -3.27 -2.88
N ILE A 51 14.79 -2.08 -3.40
CA ILE A 51 15.36 -0.83 -2.90
C ILE A 51 14.44 -0.18 -1.87
N ASN A 52 13.15 -0.05 -2.18
CA ASN A 52 12.24 0.77 -1.39
C ASN A 52 11.55 -0.01 -0.28
N ASN A 53 11.35 -1.32 -0.46
CA ASN A 53 10.71 -2.20 0.52
C ASN A 53 9.36 -1.64 1.03
N GLY A 54 8.60 -1.03 0.13
CA GLY A 54 7.27 -0.50 0.45
C GLY A 54 6.21 -1.61 0.45
N ASN A 55 4.99 -1.26 0.86
CA ASN A 55 3.88 -2.20 1.06
C ASN A 55 2.68 -1.98 0.12
N VAL A 56 2.79 -1.01 -0.81
CA VAL A 56 1.78 -0.78 -1.83
C VAL A 56 2.46 -0.46 -3.15
N VAL A 57 1.90 -0.94 -4.26
CA VAL A 57 2.22 -0.42 -5.60
C VAL A 57 0.97 0.11 -6.27
N SER A 58 1.14 1.21 -6.98
CA SER A 58 0.14 1.78 -7.85
C SER A 58 0.57 1.64 -9.31
N LEU A 59 -0.27 0.99 -10.12
CA LEU A 59 -0.04 0.80 -11.55
C LEU A 59 -0.90 1.74 -12.40
N PRO A 60 -0.42 2.15 -13.59
CA PRO A 60 -1.24 2.81 -14.59
C PRO A 60 -2.12 1.79 -15.32
N LEU A 61 -3.40 1.72 -14.96
CA LEU A 61 -4.36 0.73 -15.48
C LEU A 61 -5.23 1.27 -16.63
N GLY A 62 -4.91 2.44 -17.17
CA GLY A 62 -5.64 3.02 -18.30
C GLY A 62 -4.74 3.77 -19.27
N LEU A 63 -4.02 4.79 -18.79
CA LEU A 63 -2.92 5.36 -19.55
C LEU A 63 -1.84 4.27 -19.70
N THR A 64 -1.15 4.24 -20.84
CA THR A 64 -0.13 3.25 -21.20
C THR A 64 -0.59 1.80 -21.40
N VAL A 65 -1.87 1.47 -21.17
CA VAL A 65 -2.44 0.15 -21.51
C VAL A 65 -2.81 0.13 -23.00
N GLY A 66 -1.79 -0.11 -23.84
CA GLY A 66 -1.94 -0.25 -25.29
C GLY A 66 -2.00 -1.71 -25.73
N TRP A 67 -1.46 -2.00 -26.91
CA TRP A 67 -1.28 -3.37 -27.38
C TRP A 67 -0.40 -4.15 -26.40
N CYS A 68 -0.85 -5.35 -26.02
CA CYS A 68 -0.18 -6.22 -25.06
C CYS A 68 0.03 -5.60 -23.67
N GLY A 69 -0.85 -4.68 -23.24
CA GLY A 69 -0.79 -4.07 -21.91
C GLY A 69 -0.94 -5.09 -20.78
N GLU A 70 -1.70 -6.16 -21.01
CA GLU A 70 -1.85 -7.29 -20.11
C GLU A 70 -0.54 -8.07 -19.91
N LEU A 71 0.31 -8.21 -20.94
CA LEU A 71 1.63 -8.83 -20.80
C LEU A 71 2.56 -7.96 -19.97
N ASN A 72 2.51 -6.63 -20.15
CA ASN A 72 3.27 -5.72 -19.29
C ASN A 72 2.82 -5.84 -17.82
N LEU A 73 1.50 -5.93 -17.57
CA LEU A 73 0.99 -6.14 -16.21
C LEU A 73 1.49 -7.46 -15.62
N GLU A 74 1.40 -8.56 -16.38
CA GLU A 74 1.89 -9.88 -15.97
C GLU A 74 3.38 -9.83 -15.60
N TYR A 75 4.24 -9.38 -16.51
CA TYR A 75 5.69 -9.30 -16.27
C TYR A 75 6.03 -8.34 -15.11
N THR A 76 5.24 -7.29 -14.93
CA THR A 76 5.41 -6.35 -13.83
C THR A 76 5.12 -7.01 -12.49
N LEU A 77 4.03 -7.77 -12.40
CA LEU A 77 3.67 -8.49 -11.18
C LEU A 77 4.63 -9.66 -10.91
N GLU A 78 5.05 -10.38 -11.95
CA GLU A 78 6.10 -11.40 -11.83
C GLU A 78 7.36 -10.80 -11.21
N LYS A 79 7.87 -9.68 -11.75
CA LYS A 79 9.09 -9.06 -11.24
C LYS A 79 8.93 -8.37 -9.90
N LEU A 80 7.72 -7.94 -9.54
CA LEU A 80 7.45 -7.38 -8.22
C LEU A 80 7.63 -8.43 -7.13
N PHE A 81 7.16 -9.66 -7.37
CA PHE A 81 7.20 -10.77 -6.42
C PHE A 81 8.33 -11.77 -6.68
N ASP A 82 9.26 -11.45 -7.58
CA ASP A 82 10.43 -12.27 -7.90
C ASP A 82 11.50 -12.16 -6.81
N GLY A 83 11.35 -12.95 -5.73
CA GLY A 83 12.29 -13.09 -4.62
C GLY A 83 12.08 -12.08 -3.47
N GLU A 84 12.97 -12.11 -2.48
CA GLU A 84 12.82 -11.35 -1.22
C GLU A 84 12.83 -9.83 -1.40
N PHE A 85 11.95 -9.14 -0.67
CA PHE A 85 11.90 -7.68 -0.61
C PHE A 85 13.02 -7.11 0.28
N GLY A 86 13.43 -5.88 0.02
CA GLY A 86 14.39 -5.15 0.84
C GLY A 86 15.83 -5.66 0.80
N VAL A 87 16.18 -6.55 -0.12
CA VAL A 87 17.56 -7.07 -0.24
C VAL A 87 18.57 -6.07 -0.83
N GLY A 88 18.09 -4.97 -1.41
CA GLY A 88 18.92 -3.92 -2.02
C GLY A 88 19.33 -4.19 -3.46
N TYR A 89 19.50 -3.13 -4.25
CA TYR A 89 20.07 -3.19 -5.61
C TYR A 89 20.72 -1.85 -6.02
N PRO A 90 21.93 -1.85 -6.64
CA PRO A 90 22.80 -3.01 -6.84
C PRO A 90 23.33 -3.54 -5.50
N GLN A 91 23.86 -4.77 -5.50
CA GLN A 91 24.28 -5.44 -4.27
C GLN A 91 25.37 -4.68 -3.49
N THR A 92 26.24 -3.95 -4.21
CA THR A 92 27.28 -3.09 -3.62
C THR A 92 26.71 -1.97 -2.73
N ASP A 93 25.46 -1.58 -2.98
CA ASP A 93 24.78 -0.48 -2.30
C ASP A 93 23.68 -0.96 -1.34
N ALA A 94 23.51 -2.28 -1.19
CA ALA A 94 22.38 -2.88 -0.49
C ALA A 94 22.23 -2.38 0.95
N VAL A 95 23.33 -2.40 1.71
CA VAL A 95 23.34 -1.98 3.13
C VAL A 95 22.87 -0.53 3.28
N ARG A 96 23.37 0.38 2.42
CA ARG A 96 22.99 1.79 2.46
C ARG A 96 21.49 1.97 2.13
N LYS A 97 20.99 1.28 1.10
CA LYS A 97 19.58 1.37 0.67
C LYS A 97 18.61 0.82 1.71
N GLN A 98 18.97 -0.29 2.37
CA GLN A 98 18.20 -0.83 3.49
C GLN A 98 18.08 0.16 4.65
N GLN A 99 19.19 0.81 5.00
CA GLN A 99 19.21 1.83 6.04
C GLN A 99 18.34 3.04 5.67
N GLU A 100 18.45 3.53 4.43
CA GLU A 100 17.64 4.66 3.93
C GLU A 100 16.14 4.32 3.90
N ALA A 101 15.76 3.12 3.46
CA ALA A 101 14.37 2.67 3.46
C ALA A 101 13.80 2.58 4.89
N ALA A 102 14.57 2.01 5.84
CA ALA A 102 14.18 1.95 7.24
C ALA A 102 14.05 3.35 7.87
N GLN A 103 14.96 4.28 7.55
CA GLN A 103 14.87 5.68 7.99
C GLN A 103 13.62 6.37 7.46
N LEU A 104 13.26 6.13 6.20
CA LEU A 104 12.03 6.67 5.63
C LEU A 104 10.79 6.14 6.37
N THR A 105 10.79 4.87 6.79
CA THR A 105 9.70 4.31 7.61
C THR A 105 9.58 5.04 8.96
N ILE A 106 10.71 5.32 9.62
CA ILE A 106 10.73 6.06 10.88
C ILE A 106 10.21 7.49 10.69
N ILE A 107 10.66 8.19 9.64
CA ILE A 107 10.17 9.54 9.30
C ILE A 107 8.67 9.52 9.03
N GLY A 108 8.16 8.50 8.32
CA GLY A 108 6.73 8.32 8.07
C GLY A 108 5.93 8.18 9.36
N GLN A 109 6.44 7.45 10.35
CA GLN A 109 5.79 7.32 11.67
C GLN A 109 5.76 8.63 12.47
N ILE A 110 6.72 9.53 12.25
CA ILE A 110 6.76 10.86 12.91
C ILE A 110 5.81 11.83 12.19
N THR A 111 5.76 11.77 10.87
CA THR A 111 5.05 12.76 10.04
C THR A 111 3.59 12.41 9.77
N LYS A 112 3.19 11.15 9.94
CA LYS A 112 1.83 10.66 9.72
C LYS A 112 1.27 10.09 11.03
N LYS A 113 0.15 10.64 11.50
CA LYS A 113 -0.62 10.08 12.61
C LYS A 113 -1.17 8.69 12.24
N ARG A 114 -1.36 7.80 13.22
CA ARG A 114 -2.02 6.49 12.99
C ARG A 114 -3.53 6.65 12.88
N PHE A 115 -4.21 5.65 12.31
CA PHE A 115 -5.67 5.71 12.16
C PHE A 115 -6.41 5.93 13.47
N LEU A 116 -5.99 5.26 14.56
CA LEU A 116 -6.60 5.44 15.88
C LEU A 116 -6.54 6.89 16.40
N GLU A 117 -5.62 7.70 15.89
CA GLU A 117 -5.45 9.10 16.30
C GLU A 117 -6.26 10.07 15.44
N ILE A 118 -6.67 9.67 14.23
CA ILE A 118 -7.35 10.54 13.26
C ILE A 118 -8.75 10.09 12.90
N ILE A 119 -9.18 8.89 13.29
CA ILE A 119 -10.45 8.31 12.80
C ILE A 119 -11.66 9.19 13.10
N ASP A 120 -11.63 9.91 14.22
CA ASP A 120 -12.67 10.86 14.64
C ASP A 120 -12.57 12.24 13.95
N GLU A 121 -11.42 12.56 13.36
CA GLU A 121 -11.20 13.79 12.60
C GLU A 121 -11.57 13.61 11.11
N ILE A 122 -11.66 12.37 10.63
CA ILE A 122 -12.06 12.06 9.25
C ILE A 122 -13.58 12.19 9.12
N ASP A 123 -14.05 12.68 7.97
CA ASP A 123 -15.47 12.69 7.61
C ASP A 123 -16.11 11.31 7.86
N GLU A 124 -17.01 11.25 8.84
CA GLU A 124 -17.69 10.03 9.27
C GLU A 124 -18.42 9.35 8.10
N SER A 125 -19.00 10.12 7.17
CA SER A 125 -19.70 9.58 6.00
C SER A 125 -18.77 8.78 5.09
N LEU A 126 -17.49 9.19 5.01
CA LEU A 126 -16.46 8.47 4.27
C LEU A 126 -16.08 7.16 4.96
N ILE A 127 -15.94 7.18 6.30
CA ILE A 127 -15.64 5.97 7.08
C ILE A 127 -16.81 4.96 6.97
N ARG A 128 -18.04 5.40 7.22
CA ARG A 128 -19.26 4.58 7.07
C ARG A 128 -19.36 3.97 5.68
N LYS A 129 -19.15 4.76 4.62
CA LYS A 129 -19.15 4.27 3.23
C LYS A 129 -18.14 3.15 2.99
N VAL A 130 -17.01 3.17 3.69
CA VAL A 130 -15.96 2.14 3.58
C VAL A 130 -16.32 0.89 4.38
N VAL A 131 -16.67 1.03 5.66
CA VAL A 131 -16.92 -0.13 6.54
C VAL A 131 -18.25 -0.83 6.24
N ASN A 132 -19.24 -0.14 5.65
CA ASN A 132 -20.48 -0.78 5.21
C ASN A 132 -20.33 -1.60 3.91
N ARG A 133 -19.14 -1.65 3.31
CA ARG A 133 -18.85 -2.60 2.22
C ARG A 133 -18.63 -3.99 2.81
N LYS A 134 -19.69 -4.80 2.80
CA LYS A 134 -19.72 -6.15 3.42
C LYS A 134 -18.47 -6.99 3.15
N VAL A 135 -18.08 -7.16 1.88
CA VAL A 135 -16.91 -7.97 1.51
C VAL A 135 -15.61 -7.42 2.11
N PHE A 136 -15.46 -6.09 2.12
CA PHE A 136 -14.28 -5.44 2.68
C PHE A 136 -14.23 -5.60 4.20
N TYR A 137 -15.32 -5.29 4.89
CA TYR A 137 -15.32 -5.31 6.35
C TYR A 137 -15.25 -6.73 6.90
N GLN A 138 -15.95 -7.68 6.29
CA GLN A 138 -15.85 -9.09 6.66
C GLN A 138 -14.39 -9.56 6.58
N TYR A 139 -13.70 -9.30 5.47
CA TYR A 139 -12.29 -9.66 5.34
C TYR A 139 -11.41 -8.97 6.40
N LEU A 140 -11.64 -7.68 6.64
CA LEU A 140 -10.88 -6.90 7.62
C LEU A 140 -11.09 -7.41 9.05
N ASP A 141 -12.31 -7.77 9.44
CA ASP A 141 -12.61 -8.30 10.78
C ASP A 141 -12.05 -9.72 10.97
N GLU A 142 -12.17 -10.57 9.95
CA GLU A 142 -11.65 -11.95 9.99
C GLU A 142 -10.11 -12.00 10.04
N ASN A 143 -9.41 -11.08 9.36
CA ASN A 143 -7.95 -11.16 9.17
C ASN A 143 -7.17 -10.09 9.95
N GLY A 144 -7.83 -9.05 10.45
CA GLY A 144 -7.17 -7.93 11.14
C GLY A 144 -6.60 -8.31 12.51
N LYS A 145 -5.27 -8.24 12.66
CA LYS A 145 -4.55 -8.57 13.90
C LYS A 145 -4.49 -7.41 14.88
N ASN A 146 -4.53 -6.16 14.41
CA ASN A 146 -4.64 -4.99 15.26
C ASN A 146 -6.11 -4.78 15.67
N ARG A 147 -6.54 -5.55 16.68
CA ARG A 147 -7.93 -5.54 17.17
C ARG A 147 -8.40 -4.18 17.67
N ALA A 148 -7.51 -3.37 18.24
CA ALA A 148 -7.86 -2.01 18.68
C ALA A 148 -8.43 -1.16 17.53
N LEU A 149 -7.83 -1.24 16.33
CA LEU A 149 -8.36 -0.55 15.14
C LEU A 149 -9.64 -1.20 14.62
N VAL A 150 -9.68 -2.53 14.52
CA VAL A 150 -10.85 -3.28 14.00
C VAL A 150 -12.09 -3.01 14.85
N ASP A 151 -11.97 -3.14 16.17
CA ASP A 151 -13.06 -2.93 17.12
C ASP A 151 -13.49 -1.45 17.10
N ARG A 152 -12.54 -0.51 16.95
CA ARG A 152 -12.86 0.91 16.81
C ARG A 152 -13.72 1.22 15.57
N LEU A 153 -13.54 0.47 14.49
CA LEU A 153 -14.29 0.62 13.25
C LEU A 153 -15.74 0.12 13.35
N GLN A 154 -16.05 -0.78 14.30
CA GLN A 154 -17.42 -1.30 14.52
C GLN A 154 -18.41 -0.19 14.86
N ASN A 155 -17.95 0.87 15.52
CA ASN A 155 -18.77 2.04 15.87
C ASN A 155 -19.31 2.82 14.65
N PHE A 156 -18.78 2.54 13.46
CA PHE A 156 -19.18 3.19 12.21
C PHE A 156 -19.97 2.27 11.27
N ILE A 157 -20.34 1.07 11.73
CA ILE A 157 -21.21 0.16 10.98
C ILE A 157 -22.66 0.50 11.30
N ASP A 158 -23.53 0.41 10.30
CA ASP A 158 -24.98 0.60 10.47
C ASP A 158 -25.68 -0.70 10.91
#